data_AF-A0A447PVK0-F1
#
_entry.id   AF-A0A447PVK0-F1
#
_cell.length_a   1.000
_cell.length_b   1.000
_cell.length_c   1.000
_cell.angle_alpha   90.00
_cell.angle_beta   90.00
_cell.angle_gamma   90.00
#
_symmetry.space_group_name_H-M   'P 1'
#
loop_
_entity.id
_entity.type
_entity.pdbx_description
1 polymer ?
#
loop_
_entity_poly.entity_id
_entity_poly.type
_entity_poly.pdbx_seq_one_letter_code
_entity_poly.pdbx_strand_id
1 'polypeptide(L)' 'MVDKDGNAVAVTYTLNTTFGTGIVAGNTGILLNNQMDDFSAKPGVPNVYGLVGGDANAVGPKKRPLSSMSPTYRR' A
#
# COMPACT_ATOMS: atom_id res chain seq x y z
N MET A 1 7.86 -7.02 16.39
CA MET A 1 9.14 -7.12 17.12
C MET A 1 8.91 -6.59 18.52
N VAL A 2 9.43 -7.25 19.56
CA VAL A 2 9.47 -6.73 20.93
C VAL A 2 10.89 -6.93 21.45
N ASP A 3 11.52 -5.90 22.02
CA ASP A 3 12.88 -5.99 22.57
C ASP A 3 12.90 -6.36 24.06
N LYS A 4 14.11 -6.53 24.60
CA LYS A 4 14.33 -6.91 26.01
C LYS A 4 13.82 -5.89 27.03
N ASP A 5 13.65 -4.64 26.62
CA ASP A 5 13.21 -3.54 27.46
C ASP A 5 11.68 -3.31 27.33
N GLY A 6 11.01 -4.10 26.49
CA GLY A 6 9.57 -4.08 26.29
C GLY A 6 9.09 -3.10 25.20
N ASN A 7 9.99 -2.52 24.39
CA ASN A 7 9.57 -1.69 23.26
C ASN A 7 8.99 -2.58 22.15
N ALA A 8 7.90 -2.15 21.52
CA ALA A 8 7.22 -2.92 20.48
C ALA A 8 7.14 -2.16 19.15
N VAL A 9 7.37 -2.88 18.05
CA VAL A 9 7.24 -2.38 16.67
C VAL A 9 6.40 -3.35 15.85
N ALA A 10 5.33 -2.85 15.22
CA ALA A 10 4.50 -3.55 14.25
C ALA A 10 4.68 -2.92 12.86
N VAL A 11 5.00 -3.73 11.85
CA VAL A 11 5.23 -3.26 10.47
C VAL A 11 4.37 -4.07 9.52
N THR A 12 3.56 -3.37 8.73
CA THR A 12 2.94 -3.90 7.51
C THR A 12 3.45 -3.03 6.36
N TYR A 13 4.06 -3.67 5.36
CA TYR A 13 4.54 -3.02 4.14
C TYR A 13 4.26 -3.94 2.96
N THR A 14 4.16 -3.40 1.75
CA THR A 14 3.77 -4.18 0.57
C THR A 14 4.24 -3.53 -0.74
N LEU A 15 4.29 -4.32 -1.81
CA LEU A 15 4.33 -3.85 -3.20
C LEU A 15 2.93 -3.70 -3.83
N ASN A 16 1.89 -3.85 -3.02
CA ASN A 16 0.47 -4.04 -3.33
C ASN A 16 0.12 -5.50 -3.63
N THR A 17 -0.06 -5.86 -4.90
CA THR A 17 -0.30 -7.26 -5.31
C THR A 17 0.97 -8.09 -5.18
N THR A 18 0.85 -9.42 -5.30
CA THR A 18 2.00 -10.33 -5.34
C THR A 18 3.00 -9.90 -6.43
N PHE A 19 4.26 -9.67 -6.06
CA PHE A 19 5.33 -9.10 -6.90
C PHE A 19 5.10 -7.67 -7.44
N GLY A 20 4.09 -6.95 -6.94
CA GLY A 20 3.76 -5.60 -7.40
C GLY A 20 3.45 -5.55 -8.89
N THR A 21 4.17 -4.71 -9.63
CA THR A 21 4.09 -4.66 -11.10
C THR A 21 4.76 -5.86 -11.80
N GLY A 22 5.61 -6.62 -11.09
CA GLY A 22 6.51 -7.61 -11.70
C GLY A 22 7.72 -6.99 -12.43
N ILE A 23 7.85 -5.66 -12.43
CA ILE A 23 8.92 -4.94 -13.13
C ILE A 23 10.05 -4.61 -12.16
N VAL A 24 11.28 -4.96 -12.53
CA VAL A 24 12.49 -4.53 -11.82
C VAL A 24 12.89 -3.12 -12.30
N ALA A 25 13.26 -2.24 -11.36
CA ALA A 25 13.72 -0.90 -11.67
C ALA A 25 15.12 -0.94 -12.31
N GLY A 26 15.18 -1.01 -13.64
CA GLY A 26 16.44 -1.13 -14.38
C GLY A 26 17.25 -2.34 -13.91
N ASN A 27 18.55 -2.13 -13.66
CA ASN A 27 19.46 -3.20 -13.22
C ASN A 27 19.64 -3.24 -11.68
N THR A 28 18.71 -2.68 -10.91
CA THR A 28 18.86 -2.56 -9.45
C THR A 28 18.50 -3.84 -8.68
N GLY A 29 17.75 -4.76 -9.29
CA GLY A 29 17.17 -5.91 -8.60
C GLY A 29 15.98 -5.58 -7.70
N ILE A 30 15.50 -4.33 -7.69
CA ILE A 30 14.38 -3.89 -6.85
C ILE A 30 13.08 -3.88 -7.67
N LEU A 31 12.05 -4.57 -7.18
CA LEU A 31 10.72 -4.58 -7.80
C LEU A 31 9.95 -3.28 -7.54
N LEU A 32 9.22 -2.83 -8.56
CA LEU A 32 8.33 -1.67 -8.48
C LEU A 32 6.94 -2.07 -8.00
N ASN A 33 6.40 -1.29 -7.07
CA ASN A 33 5.03 -1.44 -6.59
C ASN A 33 4.01 -1.01 -7.64
N ASN A 34 2.80 -1.54 -7.55
CA ASN A 34 1.60 -1.04 -8.24
C ASN A 34 0.62 -0.42 -7.22
N GLN A 35 1.13 0.36 -6.27
CA GLN A 35 0.32 1.03 -5.24
C GLN A 35 -0.64 2.10 -5.82
N MET A 36 -0.48 2.46 -7.09
CA MET A 36 -1.40 3.38 -7.76
C MET A 36 -2.83 2.81 -7.87
N ASP A 37 -3.01 1.48 -7.82
CA ASP A 37 -4.33 0.83 -7.83
C ASP A 37 -5.13 1.07 -6.53
N ASP A 38 -4.47 1.50 -5.45
CA ASP A 38 -5.15 1.87 -4.20
C ASP A 38 -5.86 3.23 -4.30
N PHE A 39 -5.65 4.02 -5.35
CA PHE A 39 -6.46 5.20 -5.63
C PHE A 39 -7.80 4.83 -6.28
N SER A 40 -8.79 5.69 -6.10
CA SER A 40 -9.99 5.71 -6.94
C SER A 40 -9.62 6.21 -8.34
N ALA A 41 -9.49 5.27 -9.28
CA ALA A 41 -9.27 5.60 -10.70
C ALA A 41 -10.48 6.33 -11.31
N LYS A 42 -11.69 5.97 -10.87
CA LYS A 42 -12.96 6.62 -11.24
C LYS A 42 -13.96 6.45 -10.09
N PRO A 43 -14.74 7.48 -9.72
CA PRO A 43 -15.74 7.37 -8.68
C PRO A 43 -16.69 6.17 -8.89
N GLY A 44 -16.83 5.33 -7.86
CA GLY A 44 -17.70 4.15 -7.86
C GLY A 44 -17.18 2.93 -8.64
N VAL A 45 -16.00 2.98 -9.24
CA VAL A 45 -15.38 1.81 -9.91
C VAL A 45 -14.47 1.07 -8.92
N PRO A 46 -14.58 -0.27 -8.81
CA PRO A 46 -13.76 -1.04 -7.88
C PRO A 46 -12.30 -1.14 -8.34
N ASN A 47 -11.38 -1.16 -7.38
CA ASN A 47 -9.98 -1.55 -7.60
C ASN A 47 -9.79 -3.08 -7.55
N VAL A 48 -8.53 -3.57 -7.58
CA VAL A 48 -8.23 -5.01 -7.57
C VAL A 48 -8.79 -5.76 -6.34
N TYR A 49 -9.02 -5.05 -5.24
CA TYR A 49 -9.59 -5.59 -4.00
C TYR A 49 -11.11 -5.39 -3.88
N GLY A 50 -11.76 -4.84 -4.91
CA GLY A 50 -13.18 -4.53 -4.87
C GLY A 50 -13.54 -3.25 -4.10
N LEU A 51 -12.54 -2.47 -3.67
CA LEU A 51 -12.78 -1.21 -2.96
C LEU A 51 -13.19 -0.11 -3.93
N VAL A 52 -14.22 0.65 -3.57
CA VAL A 52 -14.70 1.81 -4.34
C VAL A 52 -14.35 3.11 -3.62
N GLY A 53 -14.13 4.18 -4.38
CA GLY A 53 -13.83 5.50 -3.82
C GLY A 53 -14.43 6.64 -4.63
N GLY A 54 -14.03 7.86 -4.28
CA GLY A 54 -14.42 9.12 -4.93
C GLY A 54 -13.33 10.17 -4.72
N ASP A 55 -13.68 11.46 -4.72
CA ASP A 55 -12.73 12.59 -4.71
C ASP A 55 -11.68 12.53 -3.60
N ALA A 56 -12.09 12.10 -2.40
CA ALA A 56 -11.20 11.97 -1.24
C ALA A 56 -9.98 11.07 -1.54
N ASN A 57 -10.17 10.00 -2.32
CA ASN A 57 -9.12 9.07 -2.74
C ASN A 57 -8.88 9.10 -4.26
N ALA A 58 -9.23 10.18 -4.95
CA ALA A 58 -8.88 10.34 -6.36
C ALA A 58 -7.35 10.49 -6.52
N VAL A 59 -6.85 10.05 -7.68
CA VAL A 59 -5.44 10.21 -8.08
C VAL A 59 -5.04 11.69 -8.06
N GLY A 60 -3.87 12.00 -7.52
CA GLY A 60 -3.36 13.37 -7.50
C GLY A 60 -1.84 13.44 -7.31
N PRO A 61 -1.18 14.49 -7.82
CA PRO A 61 0.26 14.64 -7.72
C PRO A 61 0.69 14.73 -6.25
N LYS A 62 1.73 13.98 -5.88
CA LYS A 62 2.30 13.89 -4.51
C LYS A 62 1.31 13.39 -3.44
N LYS A 63 0.11 12.97 -3.82
CA LYS A 63 -0.89 12.40 -2.90
C LYS A 63 -0.46 10.97 -2.54
N ARG A 64 -0.77 10.54 -1.32
CA ARG A 64 -0.62 9.15 -0.90
C ARG A 64 -1.95 8.42 -1.09
N PRO A 65 -1.97 7.24 -1.73
CA PRO A 65 -3.19 6.45 -1.82
C PRO A 65 -3.64 5.96 -0.44
N LEU A 66 -4.96 5.82 -0.26
CA LEU A 66 -5.53 5.25 0.95
C LEU A 66 -5.08 3.79 1.11
N SER A 67 -4.75 3.38 2.34
CA SER A 67 -4.36 2.00 2.65
C SER A 67 -5.25 1.39 3.72
N SER A 68 -5.46 0.07 3.65
CA SER A 68 -6.11 -0.72 4.71
C SER A 68 -5.11 -1.42 5.65
N MET A 69 -3.80 -1.16 5.51
CA MET A 69 -2.79 -1.71 6.41
C MET A 69 -3.05 -1.24 7.85
N SER A 70 -3.15 -2.21 8.77
CA SER A 70 -3.56 -1.95 10.17
C SER A 70 -2.52 -2.52 11.17
N PRO A 71 -1.26 -2.05 11.16
CA PRO A 71 -0.26 -2.51 12.12
C PRO A 71 -0.71 -2.14 13.54
N THR A 72 -1.01 -3.16 14.35
CA THR A 72 -1.54 -2.99 15.71
C THR A 72 -0.69 -3.78 16.70
N TYR A 73 -0.53 -3.25 17.91
CA TYR A 73 0.09 -3.94 19.02
C TYR A 73 -0.86 -3.95 20.21
N ARG A 74 -1.04 -5.11 20.84
CA ARG A 74 -1.74 -5.26 22.11
C ARG A 74 -0.77 -5.93 23.08
N ARG A 75 -0.62 -5.32 24.26
CA ARG A 75 0.24 -5.79 25.34
C ARG A 75 -0.36 -7.02 26.03
#